data_AF-A0AAD7ETC7-F1
#
_entry.id   AF-A0AAD7ETC7-F1
#
_cell.length_a   1.000
_cell.length_b   1.000
_cell.length_c   1.000
_cell.angle_alpha   90.00
_cell.angle_beta   90.00
_cell.angle_gamma   90.00
#
_symmetry.space_group_name_H-M   'P 1'
#
loop_
_entity.id
_entity.type
_entity.pdbx_description
1 polymer ?
#
loop_
_entity_poly.entity_id
_entity_poly.type
_entity_poly.pdbx_seq_one_letter_code
_entity_poly.pdbx_strand_id
1 'polypeptide(L)'
;MPLLFEQLPTDITLEVVKLLELPDPLSLLLTCSSLYKLSNDRIFWISVLETTRKRYPIGCPVYADLSQYTLEALKGLVVSWMKLQHSWDQPSPKIVQPVTSTSLSGSGRIIFNVQGTDILVLAIEERVFCWDAKLAASFPFPPIEIGGHITGVSDPTDAPGTCSFAILVEPFHNHHILNLGSGNSSRYVIIIRHANGKATSFTSQFSGVSQVDDDRDIESLFLTEDMVGRTVVMVNKEDCIVTIGAVSGDNYLADSTSVLKLHRPVSNGDFFVSFAYQGHLYNLLENDFSVEIHHISRKSLQSGRCEESGLHSSEIPSSDPDGSTPFCYLTPSAPSYGIGAVFVRRTWVEPDGMTTSFTFLPSTLTHVADDGVSSPLAFDSPCVTARISGDLNHLGLVWLDHSGFNLVAVIQPNPVDLPKWLLLVRYHPDTRSISTHRLDVPDTIDLSNLGSLCVDDTAGAVHLVDNEGILSTLRYV
;
A
#
# COMPACT_ATOMS: atom_id res chain seq x y z
N MET A 1 -43.46 -2.56 26.93
CA MET A 1 -42.25 -3.18 27.53
C MET A 1 -41.13 -2.16 27.39
N PRO A 2 -40.35 -1.87 28.44
CA PRO A 2 -39.12 -1.10 28.29
C PRO A 2 -38.20 -1.81 27.30
N LEU A 3 -37.51 -1.05 26.46
CA LEU A 3 -36.52 -1.60 25.54
C LEU A 3 -35.35 -2.14 26.36
N LEU A 4 -34.88 -3.35 26.04
CA LEU A 4 -33.77 -4.01 26.75
C LEU A 4 -32.58 -3.08 26.96
N PHE A 5 -32.22 -2.29 25.94
CA PHE A 5 -31.13 -1.33 25.96
C PHE A 5 -31.28 -0.19 26.98
N GLU A 6 -32.50 0.20 27.36
CA GLU A 6 -32.69 1.25 28.38
C GLU A 6 -32.40 0.74 29.79
N GLN A 7 -32.37 -0.57 29.98
CA GLN A 7 -32.07 -1.21 31.27
C GLN A 7 -30.61 -1.64 31.39
N LEU A 8 -29.87 -1.64 30.28
CA LEU A 8 -28.47 -2.02 30.28
C LEU A 8 -27.59 -0.88 30.79
N PRO A 9 -26.58 -1.17 31.63
CA PRO A 9 -25.51 -0.24 31.92
C PRO A 9 -24.82 0.28 30.64
N THR A 10 -24.30 1.51 30.68
CA THR A 10 -23.67 2.17 29.52
C THR A 10 -22.47 1.37 28.98
N ASP A 11 -21.65 0.81 29.86
CA ASP A 11 -20.53 -0.07 29.53
C ASP A 11 -20.98 -1.32 28.75
N ILE A 12 -22.04 -2.00 29.19
CA ILE A 12 -22.60 -3.15 28.47
C ILE A 12 -23.13 -2.73 27.09
N THR A 13 -23.77 -1.56 27.00
CA THR A 13 -24.24 -1.02 25.72
C THR A 13 -23.07 -0.76 24.77
N LEU A 14 -21.96 -0.20 25.27
CA LEU A 14 -20.74 0.00 24.48
C LEU A 14 -20.14 -1.31 24.00
N GLU A 15 -20.08 -2.35 24.84
CA GLU A 15 -19.62 -3.68 24.43
C GLU A 15 -20.49 -4.30 23.34
N VAL A 16 -21.82 -4.14 23.41
CA VAL A 16 -22.73 -4.59 22.34
C VAL A 16 -22.47 -3.82 21.05
N VAL A 17 -22.31 -2.50 21.13
CA VAL A 17 -22.06 -1.63 19.97
C VAL A 17 -20.74 -1.97 19.27
N LYS A 18 -19.71 -2.44 19.99
CA LYS A 18 -18.46 -2.93 19.39
C LYS A 18 -18.64 -4.16 18.50
N LEU A 19 -19.76 -4.88 18.62
CA LEU A 19 -20.06 -6.03 17.77
C LEU A 19 -20.78 -5.65 16.48
N LEU A 20 -21.19 -4.39 16.34
CA LEU A 20 -21.97 -3.87 15.22
C LEU A 20 -21.06 -3.18 14.18
N GLU A 21 -21.45 -3.22 12.91
CA GLU A 21 -20.80 -2.45 11.84
C GLU A 21 -21.29 -1.00 11.83
N LEU A 22 -20.48 -0.04 11.38
CA LEU A 22 -20.77 1.40 11.54
C LEU A 22 -22.20 1.88 11.18
N PRO A 23 -22.90 1.35 10.15
CA PRO A 23 -24.29 1.72 9.87
C PRO A 23 -25.30 1.33 10.97
N ASP A 24 -25.01 0.28 11.72
CA ASP A 24 -25.91 -0.29 12.73
C ASP A 24 -25.96 0.54 14.03
N PRO A 25 -24.84 1.00 14.62
CA PRO A 25 -24.87 1.95 15.72
C PRO A 25 -25.63 3.24 15.36
N LEU A 26 -25.53 3.73 14.12
CA LEU A 26 -26.30 4.89 13.68
C LEU A 26 -27.80 4.61 13.67
N SER A 27 -28.19 3.47 13.11
CA SER A 27 -29.58 3.01 13.13
C SER A 27 -30.09 2.85 14.57
N LEU A 28 -29.27 2.31 15.47
CA LEU A 28 -29.57 2.16 16.90
C LEU A 28 -29.79 3.52 17.58
N LEU A 29 -28.94 4.52 17.32
CA LEU A 29 -29.07 5.87 17.86
C LEU A 29 -30.39 6.55 17.44
N LEU A 30 -30.94 6.19 16.28
CA LEU A 30 -32.20 6.74 15.75
C LEU A 30 -33.46 6.05 16.31
N THR A 31 -33.32 4.96 17.08
CA THR A 31 -34.49 4.19 17.57
C THR A 31 -35.28 4.87 18.69
N CYS A 32 -34.61 5.53 19.65
CA CYS A 32 -35.28 6.25 20.73
C CYS A 32 -34.44 7.41 21.27
N SER A 33 -35.09 8.35 21.96
CA SER A 33 -34.42 9.54 22.52
C SER A 33 -33.35 9.23 23.57
N SER A 34 -33.49 8.11 24.30
CA SER A 34 -32.49 7.67 25.28
C SER A 34 -31.20 7.25 24.59
N LEU A 35 -31.31 6.40 23.57
CA LEU A 35 -30.16 5.96 22.75
C LEU A 35 -29.57 7.11 21.95
N TYR A 36 -30.39 8.02 21.42
CA TYR A 36 -29.90 9.21 20.72
C TYR A 36 -28.97 10.06 21.60
N LYS A 37 -29.13 10.08 22.94
CA LYS A 37 -28.22 10.80 23.83
C LYS A 37 -26.80 10.25 23.81
N LEU A 38 -26.61 8.95 23.50
CA LEU A 38 -25.27 8.36 23.33
C LEU A 38 -24.52 8.99 22.15
N SER A 39 -25.24 9.56 21.16
CA SER A 39 -24.59 10.30 20.07
C SER A 39 -23.84 11.55 20.54
N ASN A 40 -24.09 12.03 21.78
CA ASN A 40 -23.35 13.13 22.38
C ASN A 40 -22.21 12.67 23.30
N ASP A 41 -22.03 11.36 23.45
CA ASP A 41 -20.92 10.79 24.22
C ASP A 41 -19.72 10.56 23.30
N ARG A 42 -18.58 11.13 23.67
CA ARG A 42 -17.32 10.97 22.92
C ARG A 42 -16.79 9.53 23.00
N ILE A 43 -16.96 8.87 24.15
CA ILE A 43 -16.48 7.50 24.38
C ILE A 43 -17.20 6.52 23.45
N PHE A 44 -18.50 6.74 23.22
CA PHE A 44 -19.29 5.98 22.26
C PHE A 44 -18.65 5.99 20.87
N TRP A 45 -18.35 7.18 20.33
CA TRP A 45 -17.78 7.30 18.98
C TRP A 45 -16.36 6.76 18.88
N ILE A 46 -15.52 6.95 19.90
CA ILE A 46 -14.18 6.34 19.95
C ILE A 46 -14.32 4.82 19.85
N SER A 47 -15.17 4.22 20.69
CA SER A 47 -15.39 2.77 20.69
C SER A 47 -15.86 2.24 19.34
N VAL A 48 -16.81 2.93 18.70
CA VAL A 48 -17.34 2.56 17.38
C VAL A 48 -16.26 2.67 16.29
N LEU A 49 -15.52 3.78 16.26
CA LEU A 49 -14.48 4.02 15.25
C LEU A 49 -13.25 3.12 15.45
N GLU A 50 -12.88 2.78 16.69
CA GLU A 50 -11.81 1.83 16.97
C GLU A 50 -12.12 0.44 16.46
N THR A 51 -13.35 -0.05 16.65
CA THR A 51 -13.78 -1.32 16.07
C THR A 51 -13.84 -1.23 14.55
N THR A 52 -14.40 -0.15 14.00
CA THR A 52 -14.49 0.04 12.54
C THR A 52 -13.10 0.05 11.89
N ARG A 53 -12.14 0.78 12.47
CA ARG A 53 -10.75 0.91 11.99
C ARG A 53 -10.01 -0.43 11.91
N LYS A 54 -10.38 -1.42 12.73
CA LYS A 54 -9.80 -2.78 12.66
C LYS A 54 -10.23 -3.55 11.41
N ARG A 55 -11.34 -3.17 10.79
CA ARG A 55 -11.91 -3.84 9.62
C ARG A 55 -11.82 -3.02 8.35
N TYR A 56 -11.87 -1.69 8.48
CA TYR A 56 -12.00 -0.77 7.36
C TYR A 56 -11.12 0.48 7.56
N PRO A 57 -10.59 1.07 6.47
CA PRO A 57 -9.98 2.39 6.52
C PRO A 57 -10.98 3.41 7.03
N ILE A 58 -10.54 4.31 7.90
CA ILE A 58 -11.27 5.51 8.31
C ILE A 58 -10.43 6.73 7.94
N GLY A 59 -11.07 7.89 7.73
CA GLY A 59 -10.42 9.13 7.24
C GLY A 59 -9.45 9.81 8.22
N CYS A 60 -8.58 9.05 8.88
CA CYS A 60 -7.49 9.51 9.74
C CYS A 60 -6.32 8.51 9.73
N PRO A 61 -5.11 8.90 10.14
CA PRO A 61 -3.97 7.98 10.19
C PRO A 61 -4.26 6.72 11.00
N VAL A 62 -3.66 5.61 10.56
CA VAL A 62 -3.79 4.28 11.19
C VAL A 62 -3.65 4.35 12.72
N TYR A 63 -2.56 4.96 13.18
CA TYR A 63 -2.22 5.05 14.61
C TYR A 63 -2.67 6.36 15.27
N ALA A 64 -3.63 7.08 14.68
CA ALA A 64 -4.18 8.27 15.31
C ALA A 64 -4.84 7.93 16.66
N ASP A 65 -4.48 8.70 17.70
CA ASP A 65 -5.15 8.64 19.00
C ASP A 65 -6.51 9.35 18.90
N LEU A 66 -7.58 8.56 18.75
CA LEU A 66 -8.95 9.06 18.64
C LEU A 66 -9.41 9.81 19.90
N SER A 67 -8.74 9.65 21.05
CA SER A 67 -9.07 10.40 22.27
C SER A 67 -8.72 11.89 22.19
N GLN A 68 -7.81 12.26 21.28
CA GLN A 68 -7.44 13.66 20.98
C GLN A 68 -8.46 14.38 20.09
N TYR A 69 -9.36 13.63 19.45
CA TYR A 69 -10.35 14.21 18.53
C TYR A 69 -11.50 14.83 19.32
N THR A 70 -12.03 15.95 18.80
CA THR A 70 -13.28 16.51 19.30
C THR A 70 -14.45 15.61 18.92
N LEU A 71 -15.57 15.73 19.63
CA LEU A 71 -16.79 14.99 19.31
C LEU A 71 -17.23 15.24 17.85
N GLU A 72 -17.13 16.48 17.39
CA GLU A 72 -17.44 16.90 16.03
C GLU A 72 -16.52 16.25 15.01
N ALA A 73 -15.21 16.17 15.30
CA ALA A 73 -14.25 15.52 14.41
C ALA A 73 -14.51 14.02 14.31
N LEU A 74 -14.82 13.33 15.43
CA LEU A 74 -15.19 11.91 15.42
C LEU A 74 -16.46 11.67 14.60
N LYS A 75 -17.50 12.48 14.78
CA LYS A 75 -18.71 12.43 13.94
C LYS A 75 -18.38 12.69 12.47
N GLY A 76 -17.46 13.61 12.20
CA GLY A 76 -16.95 13.89 10.85
C GLY A 76 -16.31 12.66 10.20
N LEU A 77 -15.51 11.89 10.95
CA LEU A 77 -14.93 10.63 10.47
C LEU A 77 -16.00 9.62 10.09
N VAL A 78 -17.04 9.47 10.91
CA VAL A 78 -18.18 8.58 10.62
C VAL A 78 -18.91 9.00 9.34
N VAL A 79 -19.21 10.30 9.19
CA VAL A 79 -19.85 10.83 7.98
C VAL A 79 -18.98 10.61 6.74
N SER A 80 -17.67 10.85 6.85
CA SER A 80 -16.73 10.62 5.75
C SER A 80 -16.71 9.16 5.32
N TRP A 81 -16.63 8.24 6.29
CA TRP A 81 -16.68 6.80 6.03
C TRP A 81 -17.98 6.38 5.34
N MET A 82 -19.12 6.88 5.83
CA MET A 82 -20.42 6.58 5.21
C MET A 82 -20.52 7.06 3.77
N LYS A 83 -19.99 8.25 3.47
CA LYS A 83 -19.97 8.77 2.09
C LYS A 83 -19.09 7.91 1.19
N LEU A 84 -17.93 7.48 1.70
CA LEU A 84 -17.04 6.59 0.99
C LEU A 84 -17.75 5.27 0.68
N GLN A 85 -18.37 4.65 1.70
CA GLN A 85 -19.10 3.40 1.52
C GLN A 85 -20.26 3.57 0.53
N HIS A 86 -21.05 4.62 0.67
CA HIS A 86 -22.14 4.93 -0.27
C HIS A 86 -21.64 5.09 -1.71
N SER A 87 -20.48 5.70 -1.91
CA SER A 87 -19.88 5.88 -3.24
C SER A 87 -19.48 4.55 -3.87
N TRP A 88 -18.97 3.60 -3.08
CA TRP A 88 -18.68 2.23 -3.53
C TRP A 88 -19.94 1.38 -3.76
N ASP A 89 -21.02 1.64 -3.02
CA ASP A 89 -22.29 0.96 -3.23
C ASP A 89 -23.00 1.42 -4.53
N GLN A 90 -22.56 2.54 -5.12
CA GLN A 90 -23.05 2.97 -6.43
C GLN A 90 -22.45 2.12 -7.56
N PRO A 91 -23.20 1.83 -8.63
CA PRO A 91 -22.65 1.10 -9.78
C PRO A 91 -21.50 1.85 -10.49
N SER A 92 -21.47 3.18 -10.38
CA SER A 92 -20.44 4.05 -10.96
C SER A 92 -20.14 5.19 -9.99
N PRO A 93 -19.04 5.10 -9.19
CA PRO A 93 -18.53 6.19 -8.38
C PRO A 93 -18.22 7.39 -9.27
N LYS A 94 -18.61 8.57 -8.80
CA LYS A 94 -18.42 9.82 -9.53
C LYS A 94 -17.44 10.70 -8.79
N ILE A 95 -16.67 11.49 -9.54
CA ILE A 95 -15.90 12.58 -8.96
C ILE A 95 -16.89 13.59 -8.35
N VAL A 96 -16.82 13.78 -7.04
CA VAL A 96 -17.77 14.61 -6.26
C VAL A 96 -17.30 16.06 -6.17
N GLN A 97 -15.98 16.29 -6.24
CA GLN A 97 -15.37 17.60 -6.06
C GLN A 97 -14.67 18.07 -7.34
N PRO A 98 -14.56 19.38 -7.59
CA PRO A 98 -13.75 19.89 -8.69
C PRO A 98 -12.33 19.33 -8.61
N VAL A 99 -11.81 18.88 -9.75
CA VAL A 99 -10.42 18.42 -9.82
C VAL A 99 -9.50 19.59 -9.49
N THR A 100 -8.61 19.36 -8.53
CA THR A 100 -7.53 20.31 -8.21
C THR A 100 -6.29 19.89 -8.97
N SER A 101 -5.72 20.78 -9.76
CA SER A 101 -4.48 20.54 -10.52
C SER A 101 -3.43 21.59 -10.14
N THR A 102 -2.19 21.15 -9.93
CA THR A 102 -1.07 22.02 -9.54
C THR A 102 0.15 21.67 -10.38
N SER A 103 0.81 22.68 -10.93
CA SER A 103 2.06 22.50 -11.66
C SER A 103 3.22 22.35 -10.68
N LEU A 104 3.96 21.26 -10.81
CA LEU A 104 5.22 21.01 -10.14
C LEU A 104 6.35 21.68 -10.92
N SER A 105 7.51 21.88 -10.28
CA SER A 105 8.66 22.54 -10.90
C SER A 105 9.37 21.71 -11.98
N GLY A 106 8.91 20.48 -12.25
CA GLY A 106 9.47 19.55 -13.23
C GLY A 106 8.69 18.23 -13.25
N SER A 107 9.17 17.26 -14.02
CA SER A 107 8.60 15.91 -14.04
C SER A 107 8.65 15.30 -12.65
N GLY A 108 7.48 14.96 -12.12
CA GLY A 108 7.33 14.41 -10.78
C GLY A 108 6.89 12.95 -10.79
N ARG A 109 7.16 12.24 -9.71
CA ARG A 109 6.61 10.93 -9.38
C ARG A 109 6.03 10.97 -7.98
N ILE A 110 4.85 10.40 -7.78
CA ILE A 110 4.33 10.15 -6.44
C ILE A 110 5.07 8.92 -5.90
N ILE A 111 5.71 9.07 -4.74
CA ILE A 111 6.33 7.94 -4.04
C ILE A 111 5.24 7.19 -3.28
N PHE A 112 4.46 7.88 -2.45
CA PHE A 112 3.25 7.38 -1.78
C PHE A 112 2.50 8.55 -1.11
N ASN A 113 1.33 8.25 -0.53
CA ASN A 113 0.56 9.13 0.35
C ASN A 113 0.55 8.59 1.80
N VAL A 114 0.62 9.49 2.80
CA VAL A 114 0.41 9.08 4.20
C VAL A 114 -1.09 8.91 4.42
N GLN A 115 -1.56 7.68 4.54
CA GLN A 115 -2.99 7.35 4.59
C GLN A 115 -3.73 8.12 5.70
N GLY A 116 -4.92 8.63 5.38
CA GLY A 116 -5.73 9.41 6.32
C GLY A 116 -5.23 10.83 6.54
N THR A 117 -4.33 11.33 5.69
CA THR A 117 -3.82 12.71 5.73
C THR A 117 -3.83 13.34 4.35
N ASP A 118 -3.55 14.65 4.27
CA ASP A 118 -3.31 15.33 3.00
C ASP A 118 -1.81 15.36 2.63
N ILE A 119 -0.97 14.48 3.19
CA ILE A 119 0.47 14.45 2.97
C ILE A 119 0.82 13.50 1.82
N LEU A 120 1.42 14.05 0.76
CA LEU A 120 2.03 13.32 -0.33
C LEU A 120 3.54 13.38 -0.25
N VAL A 121 4.20 12.32 -0.68
CA VAL A 121 5.65 12.33 -0.92
C VAL A 121 5.89 12.30 -2.42
N LEU A 122 6.58 13.32 -2.92
CA LEU A 122 6.87 13.48 -4.34
C LEU A 122 8.37 13.41 -4.58
N ALA A 123 8.79 12.68 -5.62
CA ALA A 123 10.11 12.79 -6.19
C ALA A 123 10.02 13.73 -7.41
N ILE A 124 10.78 14.81 -7.42
CA ILE A 124 10.88 15.74 -8.56
C ILE A 124 12.36 15.90 -8.84
N GLU A 125 12.80 15.48 -10.02
CA GLU A 125 14.23 15.41 -10.37
C GLU A 125 15.02 14.58 -9.34
N GLU A 126 16.08 15.14 -8.75
CA GLU A 126 16.96 14.48 -7.78
C GLU A 126 16.57 14.80 -6.32
N ARG A 127 15.30 15.15 -6.10
CA ARG A 127 14.81 15.66 -4.81
C ARG A 127 13.52 14.99 -4.40
N VAL A 128 13.40 14.74 -3.09
CA VAL A 128 12.16 14.28 -2.47
C VAL A 128 11.53 15.41 -1.67
N PHE A 129 10.23 15.63 -1.87
CA PHE A 129 9.43 16.67 -1.25
C PHE A 129 8.32 16.07 -0.40
N CYS A 130 8.04 16.72 0.72
CA CYS A 130 6.82 16.52 1.50
C CYS A 130 5.80 17.57 1.05
N TRP A 131 4.66 17.13 0.51
CA TRP A 131 3.68 17.96 -0.17
C TRP A 131 2.31 17.92 0.51
N ASP A 132 1.68 19.08 0.67
CA ASP A 132 0.32 19.23 1.20
C ASP A 132 -0.67 19.22 0.01
N ALA A 133 -1.35 18.11 -0.19
CA ALA A 133 -2.32 17.91 -1.27
C ALA A 133 -3.51 18.86 -1.19
N LYS A 134 -3.88 19.29 0.03
CA LYS A 134 -5.02 20.18 0.25
C LYS A 134 -4.66 21.63 -0.03
N LEU A 135 -3.45 22.06 0.35
CA LEU A 135 -2.96 23.40 0.06
C LEU A 135 -2.30 23.51 -1.31
N ALA A 136 -2.09 22.39 -2.01
CA ALA A 136 -1.40 22.35 -3.29
C ALA A 136 -0.01 23.01 -3.23
N ALA A 137 0.74 22.72 -2.15
CA ALA A 137 2.05 23.32 -1.91
C ALA A 137 2.96 22.38 -1.13
N SER A 138 4.28 22.55 -1.28
CA SER A 138 5.24 21.88 -0.41
C SER A 138 5.09 22.35 1.04
N PHE A 139 5.21 21.43 2.00
CA PHE A 139 5.42 21.83 3.39
C PHE A 139 6.71 22.66 3.51
N PRO A 140 6.84 23.53 4.54
CA PRO A 140 7.99 24.41 4.71
C PRO A 140 9.24 23.69 5.25
N PHE A 141 9.55 22.52 4.68
CA PHE A 141 10.75 21.74 4.94
C PHE A 141 11.67 21.81 3.71
N PRO A 142 12.99 21.79 3.87
CA PRO A 142 13.88 21.66 2.73
C PRO A 142 13.65 20.30 2.03
N PRO A 143 13.73 20.24 0.69
CA PRO A 143 13.71 18.96 0.00
C PRO A 143 14.92 18.11 0.37
N ILE A 144 14.75 16.79 0.29
CA ILE A 144 15.84 15.84 0.50
C ILE A 144 16.53 15.63 -0.84
N GLU A 145 17.77 16.11 -0.94
CA GLU A 145 18.65 15.87 -2.10
C GLU A 145 19.10 14.41 -2.09
N ILE A 146 18.80 13.67 -3.16
CA ILE A 146 19.16 12.25 -3.29
C ILE A 146 20.31 12.02 -4.27
N GLY A 147 20.55 12.96 -5.19
CA GLY A 147 21.70 12.95 -6.11
C GLY A 147 21.66 11.85 -7.19
N GLY A 148 20.47 11.37 -7.53
CA GLY A 148 20.30 10.21 -8.40
C GLY A 148 18.84 9.91 -8.74
N HIS A 149 18.63 8.81 -9.46
CA HIS A 149 17.32 8.28 -9.80
C HIS A 149 16.85 7.29 -8.74
N ILE A 150 15.58 7.39 -8.33
CA ILE A 150 14.96 6.38 -7.46
C ILE A 150 14.67 5.12 -8.26
N THR A 151 15.38 4.03 -7.97
CA THR A 151 15.19 2.72 -8.61
C THR A 151 14.37 1.75 -7.77
N GLY A 152 14.31 1.97 -6.46
CA GLY A 152 13.48 1.20 -5.55
C GLY A 152 12.88 2.07 -4.46
N VAL A 153 11.69 1.70 -4.03
CA VAL A 153 10.96 2.33 -2.92
C VAL A 153 10.47 1.20 -2.04
N SER A 154 10.76 1.24 -0.74
CA SER A 154 10.07 0.35 0.18
C SER A 154 8.69 0.88 0.42
N ASP A 155 7.82 -0.05 0.70
CA ASP A 155 6.56 0.26 1.34
C ASP A 155 6.71 1.14 2.60
N PRO A 156 5.73 2.02 2.88
CA PRO A 156 5.74 2.82 4.10
C PRO A 156 5.50 1.93 5.32
N THR A 157 6.16 2.30 6.42
CA THR A 157 5.97 1.77 7.77
C THR A 157 5.36 2.89 8.61
N ASP A 158 4.11 2.70 9.02
CA ASP A 158 3.41 3.63 9.89
C ASP A 158 3.67 3.29 11.36
N ALA A 159 3.80 4.32 12.19
CA ALA A 159 3.89 4.25 13.65
C ALA A 159 3.12 5.43 14.27
N PRO A 160 2.86 5.45 15.58
CA PRO A 160 2.20 6.59 16.23
C PRO A 160 2.89 7.93 15.93
N GLY A 161 2.25 8.75 15.09
CA GLY A 161 2.72 10.09 14.69
C GLY A 161 3.92 10.10 13.73
N THR A 162 4.29 8.96 13.16
CA THR A 162 5.43 8.84 12.24
C THR A 162 5.10 7.90 11.09
N CYS A 163 5.54 8.25 9.88
CA CYS A 163 5.54 7.39 8.71
C CYS A 163 6.97 7.38 8.15
N SER A 164 7.53 6.20 7.92
CA SER A 164 8.89 6.06 7.38
C SER A 164 8.90 5.15 6.17
N PHE A 165 9.82 5.36 5.25
CA PHE A 165 10.00 4.53 4.05
C PHE A 165 11.46 4.62 3.61
N ALA A 166 11.93 3.61 2.91
CA ALA A 166 13.26 3.57 2.33
C ALA A 166 13.20 3.82 0.83
N ILE A 167 14.25 4.43 0.29
CA ILE A 167 14.46 4.56 -1.15
C ILE A 167 15.86 4.07 -1.52
N LEU A 168 15.94 3.46 -2.69
CA LEU A 168 17.18 3.09 -3.35
C LEU A 168 17.42 4.07 -4.50
N VAL A 169 18.63 4.62 -4.54
CA VAL A 169 19.00 5.70 -5.45
C VAL A 169 20.24 5.30 -6.22
N GLU A 170 20.14 5.32 -7.54
CA GLU A 170 21.27 5.14 -8.44
C GLU A 170 21.82 6.49 -8.89
N PRO A 171 23.13 6.73 -8.74
CA PRO A 171 23.72 8.00 -9.15
C PRO A 171 23.66 8.14 -10.66
N PHE A 172 23.41 9.36 -11.14
CA PHE A 172 23.54 9.67 -12.56
C PHE A 172 24.95 9.35 -13.04
N HIS A 173 25.07 8.36 -13.92
CA HIS A 173 26.32 8.12 -14.62
C HIS A 173 26.46 9.25 -15.64
N ASN A 174 27.12 10.34 -15.24
CA ASN A 174 27.56 11.34 -16.19
C ASN A 174 28.30 10.60 -17.31
N HIS A 175 27.73 10.63 -18.53
CA HIS A 175 28.03 9.79 -19.70
C HIS A 175 29.48 9.85 -20.24
N HIS A 176 30.45 10.31 -19.46
CA HIS A 176 31.82 10.57 -19.91
C HIS A 176 32.94 9.81 -19.21
N ILE A 177 32.65 8.88 -18.28
CA ILE A 177 33.70 8.02 -17.72
C ILE A 177 33.39 6.55 -18.07
N LEU A 178 34.15 6.06 -19.05
CA LEU A 178 34.14 4.70 -19.59
C LEU A 178 34.45 3.65 -18.50
N ASN A 179 33.61 2.62 -18.41
CA ASN A 179 33.93 1.23 -18.00
C ASN A 179 34.63 0.99 -16.65
N LEU A 180 34.41 1.81 -15.63
CA LEU A 180 34.86 1.49 -14.27
C LEU A 180 33.67 1.08 -13.41
N GLY A 181 33.43 -0.25 -13.40
CA GLY A 181 32.81 -1.09 -12.36
C GLY A 181 31.63 -0.57 -11.55
N SER A 182 30.56 -1.38 -11.52
CA SER A 182 29.42 -1.36 -10.61
C SER A 182 29.00 0.00 -10.01
N GLY A 183 27.86 0.48 -10.49
CA GLY A 183 27.16 1.63 -9.91
C GLY A 183 26.88 1.39 -8.43
N ASN A 184 27.47 2.23 -7.59
CA ASN A 184 27.24 2.23 -6.16
C ASN A 184 25.84 2.83 -5.88
N SER A 185 24.86 1.97 -5.58
CA SER A 185 23.53 2.44 -5.17
C SER A 185 23.55 2.95 -3.72
N SER A 186 22.95 4.12 -3.53
CA SER A 186 22.76 4.77 -2.23
C SER A 186 21.40 4.41 -1.65
N ARG A 187 21.34 4.19 -0.34
CA ARG A 187 20.07 3.95 0.36
C ARG A 187 19.76 5.09 1.31
N TYR A 188 18.53 5.59 1.24
CA TYR A 188 18.03 6.57 2.20
C TYR A 188 16.83 5.99 2.92
N VAL A 189 16.74 6.26 4.22
CA VAL A 189 15.48 6.12 4.96
C VAL A 189 14.94 7.50 5.23
N ILE A 190 13.72 7.76 4.78
CA ILE A 190 13.03 9.03 4.93
C ILE A 190 11.95 8.85 5.99
N ILE A 191 11.88 9.82 6.89
CA ILE A 191 11.00 9.82 8.06
C ILE A 191 10.17 11.09 8.03
N ILE A 192 8.85 10.90 8.10
CA ILE A 192 7.84 11.94 8.18
C ILE A 192 7.21 11.86 9.57
N ARG A 193 7.37 12.90 10.38
CA ARG A 193 6.56 13.02 11.60
C ARG A 193 5.31 13.82 11.26
N HIS A 194 4.16 13.39 11.76
CA HIS A 194 2.89 14.05 11.47
C HIS A 194 1.98 14.10 12.70
N ALA A 195 1.18 15.15 12.78
CA ALA A 195 0.18 15.34 13.82
C ALA A 195 -1.04 16.05 13.22
N ASN A 196 -2.25 15.62 13.59
CA ASN A 196 -3.50 16.21 13.12
C ASN A 196 -3.59 16.32 11.59
N GLY A 197 -3.13 15.28 10.88
CA GLY A 197 -3.16 15.21 9.42
C GLY A 197 -2.14 16.12 8.71
N LYS A 198 -1.17 16.69 9.43
CA LYS A 198 -0.12 17.56 8.86
C LYS A 198 1.26 17.06 9.21
N ALA A 199 2.19 17.20 8.25
CA ALA A 199 3.59 16.92 8.49
C ALA A 199 4.17 17.99 9.46
N THR A 200 4.88 17.52 10.49
CA THR A 200 5.57 18.34 11.48
C THR A 200 7.09 18.26 11.34
N SER A 201 7.60 17.21 10.67
CA SER A 201 9.01 17.03 10.34
C SER A 201 9.15 16.22 9.07
N PHE A 202 10.22 16.47 8.31
CA PHE A 202 10.62 15.71 7.13
C PHE A 202 12.14 15.59 7.09
N THR A 203 12.66 14.39 7.29
CA THR A 203 14.10 14.14 7.46
C THR A 203 14.53 12.88 6.72
N SER A 204 15.78 12.84 6.25
CA SER A 204 16.41 11.63 5.71
C SER A 204 17.57 11.15 6.58
N GLN A 205 17.87 9.87 6.45
CA GLN A 205 19.05 9.24 6.99
C GLN A 205 19.70 8.40 5.90
N PHE A 206 21.00 8.61 5.69
CA PHE A 206 21.77 7.87 4.71
C PHE A 206 22.24 6.54 5.31
N SER A 207 21.86 5.42 4.70
CA SER A 207 22.13 4.06 5.19
C SER A 207 23.33 3.40 4.49
N GLY A 208 24.23 4.21 3.92
CA GLY A 208 25.45 3.74 3.27
C GLY A 208 25.29 3.41 1.78
N VAL A 209 26.43 3.17 1.17
CA VAL A 209 26.56 2.66 -0.21
C VAL A 209 26.61 1.15 -0.14
N SER A 210 25.80 0.47 -0.95
CA SER A 210 25.94 -0.97 -1.10
C SER A 210 26.65 -1.27 -2.42
N GLN A 211 27.80 -1.94 -2.36
CA GLN A 211 28.41 -2.49 -3.56
C GLN A 211 27.48 -3.59 -4.09
N VAL A 212 27.00 -3.37 -5.30
CA VAL A 212 26.20 -4.32 -6.06
C VAL A 212 27.15 -5.01 -7.04
N ASP A 213 27.14 -6.35 -7.08
CA ASP A 213 27.81 -7.07 -8.17
C ASP A 213 26.93 -6.96 -9.43
N ASP A 214 27.54 -6.72 -10.60
CA ASP A 214 26.87 -6.36 -11.88
C ASP A 214 25.84 -7.37 -12.44
N ASP A 215 25.64 -8.53 -11.83
CA ASP A 215 24.83 -9.67 -12.35
C ASP A 215 23.46 -9.85 -11.65
N ARG A 216 22.78 -8.75 -11.28
CA ARG A 216 21.56 -8.79 -10.45
C ARG A 216 20.35 -8.20 -11.17
N ASP A 217 19.30 -8.99 -11.30
CA ASP A 217 18.11 -8.62 -12.09
C ASP A 217 16.94 -8.08 -11.26
N ILE A 218 16.82 -8.48 -9.98
CA ILE A 218 15.65 -8.12 -9.15
C ILE A 218 16.10 -7.63 -7.77
N GLU A 219 15.78 -6.37 -7.45
CA GLU A 219 15.98 -5.76 -6.13
C GLU A 219 14.62 -5.35 -5.54
N SER A 220 14.30 -5.85 -4.34
CA SER A 220 13.17 -5.39 -3.52
C SER A 220 13.71 -4.69 -2.27
N LEU A 221 13.12 -3.57 -1.88
CA LEU A 221 13.50 -2.82 -0.68
C LEU A 221 12.39 -2.95 0.36
N PHE A 222 12.75 -3.21 1.61
CA PHE A 222 11.79 -3.30 2.70
C PHE A 222 12.25 -2.51 3.92
N LEU A 223 11.29 -2.03 4.69
CA LEU A 223 11.49 -1.29 5.93
C LEU A 223 10.56 -1.84 7.00
N THR A 224 11.05 -1.94 8.23
CA THR A 224 10.27 -2.24 9.43
C THR A 224 10.67 -1.25 10.52
N GLU A 225 10.00 -1.30 11.68
CA GLU A 225 10.31 -0.43 12.83
C GLU A 225 11.77 -0.53 13.28
N ASP A 226 12.42 -1.67 13.06
CA ASP A 226 13.75 -2.00 13.58
C ASP A 226 14.76 -2.48 12.51
N MET A 227 14.37 -2.55 11.24
CA MET A 227 15.23 -3.05 10.16
C MET A 227 14.97 -2.31 8.85
N VAL A 228 16.04 -2.07 8.10
CA VAL A 228 15.96 -1.70 6.69
C VAL A 228 16.75 -2.74 5.92
N GLY A 229 16.14 -3.34 4.92
CA GLY A 229 16.78 -4.40 4.17
C GLY A 229 16.44 -4.34 2.70
N ARG A 230 17.21 -5.10 1.94
CA ARG A 230 16.95 -5.34 0.54
C ARG A 230 17.08 -6.81 0.24
N THR A 231 16.30 -7.27 -0.71
CA THR A 231 16.43 -8.59 -1.29
C THR A 231 16.94 -8.46 -2.70
N VAL A 232 17.92 -9.29 -3.04
CA VAL A 232 18.57 -9.33 -4.34
C VAL A 232 18.54 -10.75 -4.85
N VAL A 233 18.01 -10.96 -6.04
CA VAL A 233 18.05 -12.27 -6.71
C VAL A 233 19.23 -12.33 -7.67
N MET A 234 20.06 -13.37 -7.54
CA MET A 234 21.14 -13.66 -8.49
C MET A 234 20.69 -14.75 -9.46
N VAL A 235 20.25 -14.34 -10.66
CA VAL A 235 19.64 -15.24 -11.66
C VAL A 235 20.58 -16.36 -12.09
N ASN A 236 21.89 -16.10 -12.19
CA ASN A 236 22.88 -17.11 -12.59
C ASN A 236 23.26 -18.11 -11.48
N LYS A 237 22.82 -17.90 -10.24
CA LYS A 237 23.34 -18.62 -9.06
C LYS A 237 22.28 -19.36 -8.23
N GLU A 238 21.01 -19.34 -8.63
CA GLU A 238 19.91 -19.96 -7.87
C GLU A 238 19.90 -19.50 -6.39
N ASP A 239 20.34 -18.27 -6.14
CA ASP A 239 20.55 -17.73 -4.80
C ASP A 239 19.78 -16.41 -4.68
N CYS A 240 18.95 -16.33 -3.65
CA CYS A 240 18.35 -15.09 -3.17
C CYS A 240 19.17 -14.58 -1.97
N ILE A 241 19.73 -13.38 -2.09
CA ILE A 241 20.50 -12.74 -1.02
C ILE A 241 19.65 -11.64 -0.40
N VAL A 242 19.36 -11.79 0.89
CA VAL A 242 18.74 -10.74 1.70
C VAL A 242 19.84 -10.04 2.49
N THR A 243 19.97 -8.73 2.32
CA THR A 243 20.90 -7.89 3.10
C THR A 243 20.09 -7.00 4.02
N ILE A 244 20.42 -7.03 5.32
CA ILE A 244 19.62 -6.41 6.37
C ILE A 244 20.53 -5.49 7.17
N GLY A 245 20.18 -4.22 7.27
CA GLY A 245 20.74 -3.28 8.24
C GLY A 245 19.78 -3.12 9.41
N ALA A 246 20.31 -3.22 10.63
CA ALA A 246 19.53 -2.89 11.82
C ALA A 246 19.23 -1.38 11.87
N VAL A 247 18.07 -1.03 12.43
CA VAL A 247 17.67 0.34 12.75
C VAL A 247 17.71 0.48 14.26
N SER A 248 18.51 1.41 14.79
CA SER A 248 18.62 1.63 16.23
C SER A 248 18.15 3.04 16.59
N GLY A 249 16.90 3.14 17.04
CA GLY A 249 16.27 4.40 17.43
C GLY A 249 16.18 5.39 16.26
N ASP A 250 16.49 6.66 16.54
CA ASP A 250 16.52 7.72 15.54
C ASP A 250 17.76 7.66 14.64
N ASN A 251 18.62 6.64 14.70
CA ASN A 251 19.81 6.50 13.85
C ASN A 251 19.79 5.19 13.05
N TYR A 252 19.66 5.32 11.73
CA TYR A 252 19.75 4.24 10.73
C TYR A 252 21.21 4.02 10.32
N LEU A 253 22.09 3.74 11.29
CA LEU A 253 23.51 3.49 11.01
C LEU A 253 23.79 2.01 10.78
N ALA A 254 24.38 1.72 9.62
CA ALA A 254 24.60 0.40 9.04
C ALA A 254 25.77 -0.42 9.66
N ASP A 255 26.13 -0.18 10.93
CA ASP A 255 27.31 -0.82 11.52
C ASP A 255 27.16 -2.35 11.69
N SER A 256 25.93 -2.87 11.62
CA SER A 256 25.66 -4.31 11.57
C SER A 256 24.78 -4.65 10.37
N THR A 257 25.41 -4.95 9.23
CA THR A 257 24.73 -5.60 8.11
C THR A 257 24.78 -7.11 8.26
N SER A 258 23.61 -7.73 8.45
CA SER A 258 23.45 -9.19 8.34
C SER A 258 23.18 -9.55 6.88
N VAL A 259 23.85 -10.58 6.37
CA VAL A 259 23.60 -11.13 5.04
C VAL A 259 23.05 -12.54 5.20
N LEU A 260 21.81 -12.72 4.74
CA LEU A 260 21.12 -14.00 4.71
C LEU A 260 21.12 -14.51 3.27
N LYS A 261 21.69 -15.69 3.04
CA LYS A 261 21.62 -16.36 1.74
C LYS A 261 20.55 -17.44 1.80
N LEU A 262 19.60 -17.35 0.88
CA LEU A 262 18.54 -18.31 0.68
C LEU A 262 18.87 -19.05 -0.61
N HIS A 263 19.26 -20.31 -0.48
CA HIS A 263 19.47 -21.19 -1.64
C HIS A 263 18.10 -21.55 -2.19
N ARG A 264 17.74 -20.94 -3.32
CA ARG A 264 16.45 -21.21 -3.94
C ARG A 264 16.53 -21.04 -5.46
N PRO A 265 16.23 -22.10 -6.22
CA PRO A 265 16.17 -21.99 -7.67
C PRO A 265 15.08 -20.99 -8.03
N VAL A 266 15.51 -19.86 -8.60
CA VAL A 266 14.64 -18.90 -9.28
C VAL A 266 14.94 -19.09 -10.75
N SER A 267 13.96 -19.58 -11.50
CA SER A 267 14.08 -19.79 -12.94
C SER A 267 13.98 -18.45 -13.66
N ASN A 268 14.55 -18.38 -14.86
CA ASN A 268 14.35 -17.22 -15.72
C ASN A 268 12.86 -17.10 -16.08
N GLY A 269 12.24 -15.98 -15.76
CA GLY A 269 10.79 -15.77 -15.91
C GLY A 269 9.98 -15.91 -14.62
N ASP A 270 10.57 -16.47 -13.55
CA ASP A 270 9.94 -16.44 -12.24
C ASP A 270 9.84 -14.99 -11.74
N PHE A 271 8.69 -14.65 -11.17
CA PHE A 271 8.50 -13.37 -10.53
C PHE A 271 8.82 -13.51 -9.05
N PHE A 272 9.78 -12.71 -8.57
CA PHE A 272 10.21 -12.70 -7.18
C PHE A 272 9.96 -11.34 -6.56
N VAL A 273 9.41 -11.33 -5.35
CA VAL A 273 9.15 -10.09 -4.65
C VAL A 273 9.19 -10.28 -3.13
N SER A 274 9.72 -9.29 -2.41
CA SER A 274 9.87 -9.34 -0.95
C SER A 274 9.15 -8.18 -0.27
N PHE A 275 8.29 -8.49 0.70
CA PHE A 275 7.69 -7.48 1.57
C PHE A 275 7.91 -7.84 3.04
N ALA A 276 8.02 -6.82 3.88
CA ALA A 276 8.09 -7.03 5.32
C ALA A 276 6.72 -6.88 5.97
N TYR A 277 6.49 -7.55 7.10
CA TYR A 277 5.30 -7.39 7.92
C TYR A 277 5.61 -7.73 9.38
N GLN A 278 5.33 -6.80 10.30
CA GLN A 278 5.64 -6.94 11.74
C GLN A 278 7.08 -7.40 12.02
N GLY A 279 8.05 -6.93 11.23
CA GLY A 279 9.45 -7.35 11.38
C GLY A 279 9.79 -8.70 10.76
N HIS A 280 8.84 -9.43 10.20
CA HIS A 280 9.08 -10.64 9.41
C HIS A 280 9.24 -10.27 7.93
N LEU A 281 9.93 -11.11 7.15
CA LEU A 281 10.07 -10.94 5.70
C LEU A 281 9.31 -12.06 5.00
N TYR A 282 8.54 -11.70 3.99
CA TYR A 282 7.78 -12.62 3.16
C TYR A 282 8.30 -12.51 1.74
N ASN A 283 8.89 -13.60 1.27
CA ASN A 283 9.38 -13.73 -0.09
C ASN A 283 8.33 -14.48 -0.89
N LEU A 284 7.66 -13.75 -1.76
CA LEU A 284 6.70 -14.29 -2.69
C LEU A 284 7.44 -14.65 -3.97
N LEU A 285 7.31 -15.90 -4.38
CA LEU A 285 7.76 -16.39 -5.67
C LEU A 285 6.54 -16.87 -6.43
N GLU A 286 6.30 -16.27 -7.59
CA GLU A 286 5.33 -16.75 -8.57
C GLU A 286 6.09 -17.39 -9.72
N ASN A 287 5.76 -18.64 -10.00
CA ASN A 287 6.15 -19.31 -11.24
C ASN A 287 4.90 -19.59 -12.08
N ASP A 288 5.08 -20.22 -13.24
CA ASP A 288 3.98 -20.54 -14.17
C ASP A 288 2.82 -21.31 -13.50
N PHE A 289 3.10 -22.06 -12.43
CA PHE A 289 2.17 -23.04 -11.85
C PHE A 289 1.68 -22.70 -10.44
N SER A 290 2.36 -21.82 -9.70
CA SER A 290 2.15 -21.67 -8.26
C SER A 290 2.63 -20.33 -7.74
N VAL A 291 2.07 -19.92 -6.60
CA VAL A 291 2.65 -18.87 -5.76
C VAL A 291 3.07 -19.46 -4.44
N GLU A 292 4.35 -19.33 -4.15
CA GLU A 292 4.93 -19.75 -2.89
C GLU A 292 5.28 -18.53 -2.06
N ILE A 293 4.81 -18.50 -0.82
CA ILE A 293 5.11 -17.46 0.14
C ILE A 293 6.05 -18.04 1.19
N HIS A 294 7.26 -17.50 1.21
CA HIS A 294 8.33 -17.95 2.09
C HIS A 294 8.41 -16.98 3.24
N HIS A 295 8.14 -17.47 4.44
CA HIS A 295 8.25 -16.69 5.66
C HIS A 295 9.68 -16.78 6.19
N ILE A 296 10.25 -15.62 6.49
CA ILE A 296 11.52 -15.51 7.20
C ILE A 296 11.24 -14.76 8.48
N SER A 297 11.44 -15.45 9.60
CA SER A 297 11.14 -14.90 10.90
C SER A 297 11.99 -13.65 11.20
N ARG A 298 11.43 -12.70 11.96
CA ARG A 298 12.15 -11.55 12.49
C ARG A 298 13.45 -11.95 13.19
N LYS A 299 13.42 -13.04 13.95
CA LYS A 299 14.60 -13.59 14.64
C LYS A 299 15.68 -14.07 13.66
N SER A 300 15.31 -14.72 12.55
CA SER A 300 16.25 -15.12 11.50
C SER A 300 16.90 -13.91 10.83
N LEU A 301 16.09 -12.87 10.55
CA LEU A 301 16.57 -11.61 9.98
C LEU A 301 17.58 -10.91 10.91
N GLN A 302 17.24 -10.77 12.19
CA GLN A 302 18.11 -10.13 13.19
C GLN A 302 19.40 -10.92 13.47
N SER A 303 19.32 -12.25 13.53
CA SER A 303 20.48 -13.09 13.83
C SER A 303 21.41 -13.31 12.63
N GLY A 304 20.95 -13.03 11.41
CA GLY A 304 21.65 -13.36 10.16
C GLY A 304 21.79 -14.87 9.93
N ARG A 305 21.07 -15.70 10.70
CA ARG A 305 21.07 -17.16 10.56
C ARG A 305 19.73 -17.59 10.01
N CYS A 306 19.75 -18.31 8.88
CA CYS A 306 18.56 -18.93 8.33
C CYS A 306 18.15 -20.10 9.24
N GLU A 307 17.17 -19.87 10.09
CA GLU A 307 16.33 -20.96 10.60
C GLU A 307 15.23 -21.07 9.53
N GLU A 308 15.22 -22.11 8.69
CA GLU A 308 14.10 -22.32 7.76
C GLU A 308 12.81 -22.45 8.59
N SER A 309 12.05 -21.36 8.69
CA SER A 309 10.86 -21.27 9.51
C SER A 309 9.64 -21.14 8.60
N GLY A 310 9.03 -22.27 8.25
CA GLY A 310 7.71 -22.32 7.61
C GLY A 310 7.68 -21.94 6.13
N LEU A 311 7.47 -22.95 5.28
CA LEU A 311 7.05 -22.73 3.90
C LEU A 311 5.53 -22.67 3.86
N HIS A 312 4.96 -21.56 3.38
CA HIS A 312 3.54 -21.51 3.03
C HIS A 312 3.41 -21.53 1.50
N SER A 313 3.10 -22.68 0.94
CA SER A 313 2.72 -22.78 -0.47
C SER A 313 1.19 -22.65 -0.58
N SER A 314 0.75 -21.80 -1.50
CA SER A 314 -0.64 -21.76 -1.92
C SER A 314 -0.68 -22.11 -3.39
N GLU A 315 -1.39 -23.18 -3.73
CA GLU A 315 -1.67 -23.43 -5.14
C GLU A 315 -2.57 -22.31 -5.65
N ILE A 316 -2.02 -21.44 -6.49
CA ILE A 316 -2.87 -20.62 -7.34
C ILE A 316 -3.42 -21.56 -8.39
N PRO A 317 -4.74 -21.59 -8.63
CA PRO A 317 -5.29 -22.36 -9.72
C PRO A 317 -4.73 -21.80 -11.04
N SER A 318 -3.63 -22.40 -11.52
CA SER A 318 -2.99 -22.09 -12.79
C SER A 318 -3.91 -22.62 -13.88
N SER A 319 -4.81 -21.79 -14.38
CA SER A 319 -5.70 -22.21 -15.47
C SER A 319 -5.06 -22.07 -16.84
N ASP A 320 -3.80 -21.65 -16.96
CA ASP A 320 -3.24 -21.31 -18.27
C ASP A 320 -1.74 -21.68 -18.41
N PRO A 321 -1.38 -22.65 -19.27
CA PRO A 321 0.00 -23.08 -19.50
C PRO A 321 0.79 -22.18 -20.47
N ASP A 322 0.19 -21.15 -21.06
CA ASP A 322 0.74 -20.42 -22.22
C ASP A 322 1.68 -19.24 -21.89
N GLY A 323 2.34 -19.26 -20.72
CA GLY A 323 3.56 -18.45 -20.49
C GLY A 323 3.36 -16.94 -20.40
N SER A 324 2.26 -16.47 -19.84
CA SER A 324 2.10 -15.04 -19.52
C SER A 324 2.99 -14.64 -18.34
N THR A 325 3.81 -13.60 -18.48
CA THR A 325 4.57 -13.05 -17.34
C THR A 325 3.62 -12.37 -16.35
N PRO A 326 3.53 -12.85 -15.10
CA PRO A 326 2.79 -12.15 -14.06
C PRO A 326 3.54 -10.87 -13.65
N PHE A 327 2.78 -9.85 -13.26
CA PHE A 327 3.33 -8.68 -12.57
C PHE A 327 2.62 -8.57 -11.23
N CYS A 328 3.36 -8.60 -10.12
CA CYS A 328 2.80 -8.35 -8.80
C CYS A 328 3.27 -6.99 -8.26
N TYR A 329 2.35 -6.32 -7.59
CA TYR A 329 2.56 -5.06 -6.93
C TYR A 329 2.49 -5.32 -5.43
N LEU A 330 3.57 -4.96 -4.74
CA LEU A 330 3.70 -5.15 -3.29
C LEU A 330 2.87 -4.17 -2.51
N THR A 331 2.52 -4.59 -1.29
CA THR A 331 1.76 -3.82 -0.33
C THR A 331 2.60 -3.18 0.74
N PRO A 332 2.11 -2.10 1.38
CA PRO A 332 2.70 -1.49 2.56
C PRO A 332 3.33 -2.51 3.52
N SER A 333 4.47 -2.20 4.14
CA SER A 333 5.30 -3.09 4.96
C SER A 333 4.65 -3.47 6.31
N ALA A 334 3.43 -3.01 6.53
CA ALA A 334 2.61 -3.30 7.70
C ALA A 334 1.17 -2.81 7.45
N PRO A 335 0.35 -3.44 6.57
CA PRO A 335 -1.04 -3.06 6.51
C PRO A 335 -1.68 -3.43 7.85
N SER A 336 -2.03 -2.43 8.66
CA SER A 336 -2.85 -2.64 9.86
C SER A 336 -4.24 -3.21 9.52
N TYR A 337 -4.64 -3.04 8.27
CA TYR A 337 -5.80 -3.60 7.59
C TYR A 337 -5.47 -3.67 6.09
N GLY A 338 -6.24 -4.44 5.31
CA GLY A 338 -6.17 -4.39 3.86
C GLY A 338 -5.70 -5.67 3.17
N ILE A 339 -5.19 -5.46 1.97
CA ILE A 339 -4.58 -6.46 1.10
C ILE A 339 -3.09 -6.56 1.44
N GLY A 340 -2.54 -7.77 1.50
CA GLY A 340 -1.11 -8.05 1.75
C GLY A 340 -0.29 -8.40 0.50
N ALA A 341 -0.94 -8.69 -0.64
CA ALA A 341 -0.32 -8.62 -1.96
C ALA A 341 -1.41 -8.51 -3.05
N VAL A 342 -1.09 -7.85 -4.17
CA VAL A 342 -1.89 -7.94 -5.39
C VAL A 342 -1.05 -8.53 -6.51
N PHE A 343 -1.60 -9.56 -7.15
CA PHE A 343 -1.07 -10.12 -8.39
C PHE A 343 -1.93 -9.66 -9.56
N VAL A 344 -1.28 -9.21 -10.62
CA VAL A 344 -1.94 -8.94 -11.88
C VAL A 344 -1.39 -9.90 -12.92
N ARG A 345 -2.22 -10.84 -13.34
CA ARG A 345 -1.89 -11.82 -14.37
C ARG A 345 -2.64 -11.49 -15.65
N ARG A 346 -1.97 -11.63 -16.79
CA ARG A 346 -2.59 -11.47 -18.11
C ARG A 346 -2.62 -12.80 -18.86
N THR A 347 -3.73 -13.51 -18.80
CA THR A 347 -3.87 -14.85 -19.40
C THR A 347 -4.59 -14.80 -20.75
N TRP A 348 -4.14 -15.59 -21.73
CA TRP A 348 -4.84 -15.71 -23.02
C TRP A 348 -5.88 -16.82 -22.93
N VAL A 349 -7.16 -16.47 -22.95
CA VAL A 349 -8.25 -17.43 -22.85
C VAL A 349 -8.99 -17.48 -24.18
N GLU A 350 -8.86 -18.55 -24.95
CA GLU A 350 -9.66 -18.71 -26.18
C GLU A 350 -11.15 -18.97 -25.85
N PRO A 351 -12.11 -18.39 -26.61
CA PRO A 351 -11.97 -17.46 -27.73
C PRO A 351 -11.91 -15.99 -27.30
N ASP A 352 -11.94 -15.73 -25.99
CA ASP A 352 -12.14 -14.41 -25.42
C ASP A 352 -10.94 -13.50 -25.73
N GLY A 353 -9.69 -13.97 -25.61
CA GLY A 353 -8.45 -13.21 -25.85
C GLY A 353 -7.67 -12.97 -24.55
N MET A 354 -6.92 -11.85 -24.46
CA MET A 354 -6.11 -11.49 -23.29
C MET A 354 -6.97 -11.00 -22.12
N THR A 355 -7.18 -11.84 -21.12
CA THR A 355 -7.85 -11.49 -19.86
C THR A 355 -6.85 -10.94 -18.85
N THR A 356 -7.22 -9.91 -18.08
CA THR A 356 -6.44 -9.44 -16.91
C THR A 356 -7.17 -9.85 -15.64
N SER A 357 -6.50 -10.62 -14.78
CA SER A 357 -7.00 -11.02 -13.48
C SER A 357 -6.22 -10.35 -12.36
N PHE A 358 -6.94 -9.88 -11.36
CA PHE A 358 -6.40 -9.34 -10.11
C PHE A 358 -6.61 -10.38 -9.02
N THR A 359 -5.52 -10.94 -8.51
CA THR A 359 -5.55 -11.84 -7.37
C THR A 359 -5.15 -11.06 -6.13
N PHE A 360 -6.03 -11.06 -5.15
CA PHE A 360 -5.81 -10.42 -3.87
C PHE A 360 -5.40 -11.49 -2.86
N LEU A 361 -4.27 -11.26 -2.21
CA LEU A 361 -3.86 -12.00 -1.03
C LEU A 361 -4.25 -11.16 0.18
N PRO A 362 -5.43 -11.41 0.78
CA PRO A 362 -5.81 -10.71 1.99
C PRO A 362 -4.85 -11.10 3.11
N SER A 363 -4.32 -10.09 3.81
CA SER A 363 -3.60 -10.32 5.06
C SER A 363 -4.60 -10.21 6.19
N THR A 364 -4.83 -11.30 6.92
CA THR A 364 -5.46 -11.22 8.23
C THR A 364 -4.40 -11.43 9.31
N LEU A 365 -4.46 -10.59 10.33
CA LEU A 365 -3.70 -10.81 11.55
C LEU A 365 -4.17 -12.11 12.18
N THR A 366 -3.25 -13.03 12.40
CA THR A 366 -3.51 -14.09 13.37
C THR A 366 -3.68 -13.45 14.75
N HIS A 367 -4.58 -13.95 15.57
CA HIS A 367 -4.64 -13.56 16.99
C HIS A 367 -3.42 -14.05 17.79
N VAL A 368 -2.40 -14.60 17.12
CA VAL A 368 -1.17 -15.10 17.72
C VAL A 368 -0.30 -13.89 18.03
N ALA A 369 0.16 -13.79 19.27
CA ALA A 369 1.13 -12.76 19.63
C ALA A 369 2.42 -12.98 18.83
N ASP A 370 2.98 -11.91 18.28
CA ASP A 370 4.28 -11.98 17.59
C ASP A 370 5.37 -12.37 18.60
N ASP A 371 5.81 -13.63 18.52
CA ASP A 371 6.93 -14.17 19.29
C ASP A 371 8.26 -14.01 18.54
N GLY A 372 8.24 -13.35 17.37
CA GLY A 372 9.37 -13.17 16.48
C GLY A 372 9.78 -14.42 15.70
N VAL A 373 9.03 -15.52 15.82
CA VAL A 373 9.33 -16.83 15.21
C VAL A 373 8.18 -17.31 14.33
N SER A 374 6.96 -17.27 14.84
CA SER A 374 5.74 -17.69 14.15
C SER A 374 5.29 -16.61 13.18
N SER A 375 4.82 -16.98 11.99
CA SER A 375 4.23 -16.03 11.06
C SER A 375 3.01 -15.36 11.71
N PRO A 376 3.00 -14.03 11.91
CA PRO A 376 1.82 -13.32 12.39
C PRO A 376 0.72 -13.25 11.32
N LEU A 377 1.06 -13.51 10.06
CA LEU A 377 0.11 -13.63 8.97
C LEU A 377 -0.40 -15.06 8.84
N ALA A 378 -1.72 -15.20 8.79
CA ALA A 378 -2.36 -16.36 8.18
C ALA A 378 -2.87 -15.92 6.82
N PHE A 379 -2.54 -16.70 5.81
CA PHE A 379 -3.15 -16.59 4.51
C PHE A 379 -4.31 -17.58 4.50
N ASP A 380 -5.50 -17.10 4.85
CA ASP A 380 -6.72 -17.89 4.76
C ASP A 380 -6.93 -18.26 3.28
N SER A 381 -6.55 -19.47 2.89
CA SER A 381 -6.86 -20.00 1.56
C SER A 381 -8.39 -19.96 1.32
N PRO A 382 -8.88 -19.64 0.11
CA PRO A 382 -8.13 -19.35 -1.12
C PRO A 382 -7.92 -17.85 -1.37
N CYS A 383 -6.83 -17.52 -2.09
CA CYS A 383 -6.64 -16.22 -2.71
C CYS A 383 -7.91 -15.78 -3.45
N VAL A 384 -8.32 -14.52 -3.30
CA VAL A 384 -9.53 -14.05 -3.97
C VAL A 384 -9.13 -13.47 -5.31
N THR A 385 -9.44 -14.19 -6.38
CA THR A 385 -9.17 -13.74 -7.74
C THR A 385 -10.40 -13.06 -8.32
N ALA A 386 -10.31 -11.77 -8.60
CA ALA A 386 -11.22 -11.12 -9.53
C ALA A 386 -10.71 -11.33 -10.94
N ARG A 387 -11.59 -11.89 -11.77
CA ARG A 387 -11.47 -11.75 -13.20
C ARG A 387 -12.34 -10.58 -13.59
N ILE A 388 -11.75 -9.58 -14.22
CA ILE A 388 -12.55 -8.52 -14.81
C ILE A 388 -13.10 -9.08 -16.12
N SER A 389 -14.31 -9.63 -16.05
CA SER A 389 -15.02 -10.18 -17.19
C SER A 389 -15.71 -9.05 -17.97
N GLY A 390 -15.46 -9.02 -19.27
CA GLY A 390 -16.04 -8.04 -20.20
C GLY A 390 -15.33 -8.10 -21.55
N ASP A 391 -15.74 -7.23 -22.49
CA ASP A 391 -15.12 -6.99 -23.82
C ASP A 391 -13.70 -6.35 -23.69
N LEU A 392 -12.99 -6.77 -22.66
CA LEU A 392 -11.75 -6.24 -22.11
C LEU A 392 -10.56 -7.14 -22.45
N ASN A 393 -10.72 -8.02 -23.45
CA ASN A 393 -9.82 -9.13 -23.76
C ASN A 393 -8.50 -8.70 -24.44
N HIS A 394 -8.06 -7.50 -24.11
CA HIS A 394 -7.31 -6.63 -25.00
C HIS A 394 -6.69 -5.45 -24.26
N LEU A 395 -6.84 -5.38 -22.94
CA LEU A 395 -6.38 -4.25 -22.16
C LEU A 395 -4.88 -4.32 -21.84
N GLY A 396 -4.17 -3.23 -22.12
CA GLY A 396 -2.88 -2.96 -21.50
C GLY A 396 -3.06 -2.32 -20.12
N LEU A 397 -2.56 -2.96 -19.06
CA LEU A 397 -2.29 -2.26 -17.79
C LEU A 397 -1.07 -1.34 -17.99
N VAL A 398 -1.26 -0.04 -17.80
CA VAL A 398 -0.20 0.97 -17.93
C VAL A 398 0.39 1.32 -16.55
N TRP A 399 -0.48 1.49 -15.56
CA TRP A 399 -0.12 1.87 -14.21
C TRP A 399 -1.01 1.16 -13.21
N LEU A 400 -0.46 0.90 -12.02
CA LEU A 400 -1.18 0.35 -10.89
C LEU A 400 -0.67 1.00 -9.61
N ASP A 401 -1.59 1.29 -8.70
CA ASP A 401 -1.30 1.53 -7.29
C ASP A 401 -2.43 0.96 -6.43
N HIS A 402 -2.19 0.81 -5.13
CA HIS A 402 -3.20 0.33 -4.21
C HIS A 402 -2.98 0.91 -2.81
N SER A 403 -4.06 0.97 -2.02
CA SER A 403 -4.03 1.30 -0.61
C SER A 403 -5.14 0.55 0.11
N GLY A 404 -4.79 -0.06 1.25
CA GLY A 404 -5.71 -0.81 2.10
C GLY A 404 -6.46 -1.88 1.31
N PHE A 405 -7.75 -1.65 1.05
CA PHE A 405 -8.62 -2.59 0.30
C PHE A 405 -8.85 -2.19 -1.17
N ASN A 406 -8.30 -1.06 -1.59
CA ASN A 406 -8.58 -0.46 -2.88
C ASN A 406 -7.35 -0.50 -3.77
N LEU A 407 -7.59 -0.68 -5.06
CA LEU A 407 -6.60 -0.64 -6.12
C LEU A 407 -7.11 0.29 -7.21
N VAL A 408 -6.18 0.99 -7.84
CA VAL A 408 -6.44 1.82 -9.00
C VAL A 408 -5.53 1.38 -10.13
N ALA A 409 -6.10 1.24 -11.32
CA ALA A 409 -5.40 0.82 -12.52
C ALA A 409 -5.69 1.78 -13.67
N VAL A 410 -4.66 2.11 -14.46
CA VAL A 410 -4.85 2.76 -15.76
C VAL A 410 -4.92 1.70 -16.83
N ILE A 411 -6.04 1.71 -17.52
CA ILE A 411 -6.40 0.71 -18.52
C ILE A 411 -6.27 1.31 -19.91
N GLN A 412 -5.45 0.68 -20.76
CA GLN A 412 -5.32 0.96 -22.19
C GLN A 412 -6.19 -0.02 -22.99
N PRO A 413 -7.29 0.42 -23.61
CA PRO A 413 -8.09 -0.42 -24.52
C PRO A 413 -7.36 -0.84 -25.81
N ASN A 414 -7.84 -1.92 -26.46
CA ASN A 414 -7.52 -2.32 -27.85
C ASN A 414 -8.77 -2.06 -28.73
N PRO A 415 -8.66 -1.43 -29.90
CA PRO A 415 -7.45 -0.84 -30.49
C PRO A 415 -6.81 0.22 -29.59
N VAL A 416 -5.48 0.31 -29.64
CA VAL A 416 -4.65 1.21 -28.82
C VAL A 416 -5.06 2.69 -28.97
N ASP A 417 -5.76 3.03 -30.05
CA ASP A 417 -6.27 4.37 -30.33
C ASP A 417 -7.46 4.79 -29.45
N LEU A 418 -8.06 3.87 -28.71
CA LEU A 418 -9.12 4.20 -27.76
C LEU A 418 -8.55 4.87 -26.50
N PRO A 419 -9.29 5.82 -25.88
CA PRO A 419 -8.79 6.57 -24.74
C PRO A 419 -8.60 5.66 -23.52
N LYS A 420 -7.48 5.87 -22.82
CA LYS A 420 -7.21 5.23 -21.53
C LYS A 420 -8.26 5.64 -20.49
N TRP A 421 -8.49 4.80 -19.49
CA TRP A 421 -9.43 5.09 -18.40
C TRP A 421 -8.93 4.56 -17.05
N LEU A 422 -9.49 5.08 -15.96
CA LEU A 422 -9.19 4.65 -14.60
C LEU A 422 -10.19 3.60 -14.11
N LEU A 423 -9.66 2.49 -13.66
CA LEU A 423 -10.40 1.40 -13.02
C LEU A 423 -10.10 1.41 -11.52
N LEU A 424 -11.16 1.52 -10.72
CA LEU A 424 -11.13 1.29 -9.28
C LEU A 424 -11.52 -0.16 -9.01
N VAL A 425 -10.75 -0.85 -8.18
CA VAL A 425 -11.02 -2.21 -7.72
C VAL A 425 -11.01 -2.21 -6.20
N ARG A 426 -12.01 -2.82 -5.57
CA ARG A 426 -12.06 -2.96 -4.10
C ARG A 426 -12.29 -4.40 -3.71
N TYR A 427 -11.47 -4.87 -2.77
CA TYR A 427 -11.66 -6.13 -2.11
C TYR A 427 -12.60 -5.97 -0.89
N HIS A 428 -13.57 -6.87 -0.77
CA HIS A 428 -14.53 -6.91 0.33
C HIS A 428 -14.20 -8.09 1.25
N PRO A 429 -13.50 -7.86 2.38
CA PRO A 429 -13.00 -8.95 3.21
C PRO A 429 -14.12 -9.82 3.78
N ASP A 430 -15.25 -9.22 4.18
CA ASP A 430 -16.36 -9.94 4.82
C ASP A 430 -17.07 -10.92 3.87
N THR A 431 -17.14 -10.59 2.59
CA THR A 431 -17.79 -11.45 1.57
C THR A 431 -16.79 -12.21 0.72
N ARG A 432 -15.48 -11.95 0.90
CA ARG A 432 -14.40 -12.41 0.02
C ARG A 432 -14.73 -12.15 -1.46
N SER A 433 -15.33 -11.01 -1.74
CA SER A 433 -15.74 -10.60 -3.09
C SER A 433 -14.99 -9.35 -3.52
N ILE A 434 -15.12 -8.98 -4.80
CA ILE A 434 -14.44 -7.83 -5.38
C ILE A 434 -15.46 -7.01 -6.16
N SER A 435 -15.42 -5.69 -5.99
CA SER A 435 -16.14 -4.75 -6.85
C SER A 435 -15.17 -4.02 -7.76
N THR A 436 -15.61 -3.73 -8.98
CA THR A 436 -14.83 -2.97 -9.96
C THR A 436 -15.69 -1.84 -10.49
N HIS A 437 -15.10 -0.66 -10.65
CA HIS A 437 -15.79 0.49 -11.20
C HIS A 437 -14.88 1.30 -12.11
N ARG A 438 -15.44 1.79 -13.21
CA ARG A 438 -14.80 2.82 -14.02
C ARG A 438 -14.99 4.18 -13.35
N LEU A 439 -13.89 4.90 -13.17
CA LEU A 439 -13.89 6.31 -12.75
C LEU A 439 -13.75 7.19 -13.99
N ASP A 440 -14.75 8.02 -14.25
CA ASP A 440 -14.73 8.96 -15.37
C ASP A 440 -13.76 10.11 -15.06
N VAL A 441 -12.66 10.17 -15.78
CA VAL A 441 -11.63 11.20 -15.67
C VAL A 441 -11.96 12.36 -16.62
N PRO A 442 -11.88 13.63 -16.19
CA PRO A 442 -12.10 14.76 -17.08
C PRO A 442 -11.12 14.77 -18.25
N ASP A 443 -11.59 15.15 -19.44
CA ASP A 443 -10.78 15.22 -20.67
C ASP A 443 -9.57 16.17 -20.57
N THR A 444 -9.53 17.02 -19.55
CA THR A 444 -8.37 17.89 -19.24
C THR A 444 -7.16 17.13 -18.71
N ILE A 445 -7.31 15.86 -18.33
CA ILE A 445 -6.23 15.02 -17.82
C ILE A 445 -5.94 13.94 -18.88
N ASP A 446 -4.81 14.07 -19.56
CA ASP A 446 -4.37 13.04 -20.50
C ASP A 446 -3.71 11.87 -19.78
N LEU A 447 -4.47 10.81 -19.55
CA LEU A 447 -3.96 9.54 -18.99
C LEU A 447 -2.88 8.90 -19.88
N SER A 448 -2.75 9.31 -21.15
CA SER A 448 -1.68 8.83 -22.03
C SER A 448 -0.32 9.32 -21.58
N ASN A 449 -0.27 10.52 -20.98
CA ASN A 449 0.93 11.18 -20.48
C ASN A 449 1.17 10.94 -18.98
N LEU A 450 0.48 9.99 -18.35
CA LEU A 450 0.63 9.73 -16.92
C LEU A 450 2.03 9.18 -16.58
N GLY A 451 2.71 9.81 -15.62
CA GLY A 451 4.03 9.41 -15.13
C GLY A 451 4.01 8.73 -13.76
N SER A 452 2.95 8.91 -12.98
CA SER A 452 2.75 8.24 -11.68
C SER A 452 1.31 8.43 -11.20
N LEU A 453 0.83 7.52 -10.36
CA LEU A 453 -0.45 7.67 -9.67
C LEU A 453 -0.37 7.11 -8.25
N CYS A 454 -1.30 7.53 -7.40
CA CYS A 454 -1.49 6.96 -6.08
C CYS A 454 -2.96 6.99 -5.64
N VAL A 455 -3.41 6.04 -4.82
CA VAL A 455 -4.77 6.02 -4.25
C VAL A 455 -4.77 6.20 -2.73
N ASP A 456 -5.66 7.07 -2.24
CA ASP A 456 -6.00 7.20 -0.83
C ASP A 456 -7.37 6.56 -0.59
N ASP A 457 -7.36 5.36 0.00
CA ASP A 457 -8.58 4.61 0.29
C ASP A 457 -9.35 5.17 1.47
N THR A 458 -8.69 5.87 2.39
CA THR A 458 -9.31 6.52 3.55
C THR A 458 -10.09 7.78 3.16
N ALA A 459 -9.59 8.52 2.17
CA ALA A 459 -10.16 9.78 1.69
C ALA A 459 -11.02 9.62 0.45
N GLY A 460 -10.97 8.45 -0.21
CA GLY A 460 -11.63 8.24 -1.49
C GLY A 460 -11.07 9.16 -2.58
N ALA A 461 -9.74 9.19 -2.70
CA ALA A 461 -9.04 10.06 -3.66
C ALA A 461 -8.06 9.28 -4.53
N VAL A 462 -7.88 9.73 -5.77
CA VAL A 462 -6.81 9.29 -6.66
C VAL A 462 -5.96 10.51 -7.01
N HIS A 463 -4.65 10.40 -6.78
CA HIS A 463 -3.65 11.41 -7.15
C HIS A 463 -2.94 10.96 -8.43
N LEU A 464 -2.78 11.87 -9.38
CA LEU A 464 -2.19 11.61 -10.69
C LEU A 464 -1.08 12.64 -10.93
N VAL A 465 0.08 12.21 -11.40
CA VAL A 465 1.13 13.11 -11.91
C VAL A 465 1.46 12.70 -13.33
N ASP A 466 1.33 13.64 -14.26
CA ASP A 466 1.76 13.44 -15.65
C ASP A 466 3.27 13.72 -15.84
N ASN A 467 3.82 13.37 -17.00
CA ASN A 467 5.24 13.60 -17.30
C ASN A 467 5.58 15.09 -17.48
N GLU A 468 4.59 15.98 -17.54
CA GLU A 468 4.77 17.44 -17.55
C GLU A 468 4.82 18.03 -16.13
N GLY A 469 4.61 17.19 -15.10
CA GLY A 469 4.61 17.61 -13.70
C GLY A 469 3.31 18.24 -13.24
N ILE A 470 2.17 17.94 -13.86
CA ILE A 470 0.86 18.37 -13.36
C ILE A 470 0.33 17.33 -12.36
N LEU A 471 0.27 17.72 -11.09
CA LEU A 471 -0.36 16.94 -10.02
C LEU A 471 -1.87 17.22 -9.98
N SER A 472 -2.69 16.22 -10.30
CA SER A 472 -4.16 16.28 -10.23
C SER A 472 -4.71 15.39 -9.13
N THR A 473 -5.72 15.86 -8.39
CA THR A 473 -6.42 15.06 -7.36
C THR A 473 -7.89 14.86 -7.74
N LEU A 474 -8.31 13.60 -7.83
CA LEU A 474 -9.68 13.17 -8.13
C LEU A 474 -10.33 12.63 -6.85
N ARG A 475 -11.28 13.38 -6.26
CA ARG A 475 -12.03 12.91 -5.08
C ARG A 475 -13.37 12.34 -5.51
N TYR A 476 -13.63 11.07 -5.18
CA TYR A 476 -14.86 10.36 -5.53
C TYR A 476 -15.82 10.17 -4.34
N VAL A 477 -15.67 11.02 -3.29
CA VAL A 477 -16.43 11.00 -2.02
C VAL A 477 -16.84 12.39 -1.54
#